data_AF-A0A6G8DBY6-F1
#
_entry.id   AF-A0A6G8DBY6-F1
#
_cell.length_a   1.000
_cell.length_b   1.000
_cell.length_c   1.000
_cell.angle_alpha   90.00
_cell.angle_beta   90.00
_cell.angle_gamma   90.00
#
_symmetry.space_group_name_H-M   'P 1'
#
loop_
_entity.id
_entity.type
_entity.pdbx_description
1 polymer ?
#
loop_
_entity_poly.entity_id
_entity_poly.type
_entity_poly.pdbx_seq_one_letter_code
_entity_poly.pdbx_strand_id
1 'polypeptide(L)'
;MHSNNYFSARLSLSFLWLATALTSAFFARNIGYEVLAHGGIHGSLASICIWSGSALDFLIGAWLLSGRQLKLCYLIQIAVIVTYTLLLTLIKPDFWLHPFGPLTKNIPLLVMIFYLYQNDSHYLNDGQPK
;
A
#
# COMPACT_ATOMS: atom_id res chain seq x y z
N MET A 1 -9.82 25.78 -0.44
CA MET A 1 -10.40 24.63 -1.18
C MET A 1 -9.43 23.45 -1.36
N HIS A 2 -8.10 23.64 -1.35
CA HIS A 2 -7.13 22.52 -1.51
C HIS A 2 -7.07 21.52 -0.34
N SER A 3 -7.34 21.94 0.90
CA SER A 3 -7.21 21.06 2.09
C SER A 3 -8.18 19.87 2.10
N ASN A 4 -9.40 20.05 1.56
CA ASN A 4 -10.43 19.01 1.60
C ASN A 4 -10.07 17.82 0.68
N ASN A 5 -9.45 18.10 -0.47
CA ASN A 5 -9.02 17.06 -1.41
C ASN A 5 -7.79 16.29 -0.88
N TYR A 6 -6.85 16.97 -0.22
CA TYR A 6 -5.68 16.33 0.39
C TYR A 6 -6.08 15.37 1.51
N PHE A 7 -6.97 15.83 2.40
CA PHE A 7 -7.50 15.00 3.47
C PHE A 7 -8.26 13.78 2.94
N SER A 8 -9.12 13.98 1.94
CA SER A 8 -9.88 12.90 1.30
C SER A 8 -8.98 11.87 0.62
N ALA A 9 -7.92 12.32 -0.07
CA ALA A 9 -6.91 11.45 -0.67
C ALA A 9 -6.18 10.61 0.39
N ARG A 10 -5.80 11.22 1.53
CA ARG A 10 -5.18 10.51 2.65
C ARG A 10 -6.11 9.47 3.28
N LEU A 11 -7.39 9.81 3.48
CA LEU A 11 -8.38 8.85 3.96
C LEU A 11 -8.61 7.71 2.97
N SER A 12 -8.64 8.01 1.67
CA SER A 12 -8.75 6.98 0.62
C SER A 12 -7.57 6.01 0.64
N LEU A 13 -6.34 6.51 0.79
CA LEU A 13 -5.16 5.64 0.95
C LEU A 13 -5.24 4.81 2.24
N SER A 14 -5.60 5.42 3.36
CA SER A 14 -5.75 4.69 4.63
C SER A 14 -6.78 3.57 4.51
N PHE A 15 -7.94 3.86 3.91
CA PHE A 15 -8.96 2.87 3.64
C PHE A 15 -8.42 1.72 2.77
N LEU A 16 -7.68 2.02 1.70
CA LEU A 16 -7.08 1.00 0.83
C LEU A 16 -6.17 0.06 1.64
N TRP A 17 -5.23 0.60 2.43
CA TRP A 17 -4.31 -0.21 3.23
C TRP A 17 -5.03 -1.02 4.33
N LEU A 18 -6.01 -0.43 5.01
CA LEU A 18 -6.77 -1.17 6.03
C LEU A 18 -7.65 -2.26 5.41
N ALA A 19 -8.24 -1.99 4.24
CA ALA A 19 -9.01 -2.99 3.51
C ALA A 19 -8.12 -4.16 3.06
N THR A 20 -6.92 -3.91 2.50
CA THR A 20 -6.00 -4.98 2.10
C THR A 20 -5.46 -5.76 3.29
N ALA A 21 -5.23 -5.11 4.44
CA ALA A 21 -4.88 -5.77 5.68
C ALA A 21 -5.94 -6.79 6.09
N LEU A 22 -7.22 -6.36 6.12
CA LEU A 22 -8.35 -7.22 6.46
C LEU A 22 -8.59 -8.32 5.42
N THR A 23 -8.46 -8.00 4.13
CA THR A 23 -8.60 -8.98 3.05
C THR A 23 -7.54 -10.07 3.16
N SER A 24 -6.28 -9.70 3.38
CA SER A 24 -5.17 -10.66 3.54
C SER A 24 -5.30 -11.48 4.82
N ALA A 25 -5.75 -10.85 5.91
CA ALA A 25 -5.97 -11.55 7.17
C ALA A 25 -7.16 -12.51 7.11
N PHE A 26 -8.33 -12.11 6.61
CA PHE A 26 -9.58 -12.84 6.85
C PHE A 26 -10.31 -13.34 5.60
N PHE A 27 -10.28 -12.59 4.49
CA PHE A 27 -11.20 -12.85 3.37
C PHE A 27 -10.58 -13.61 2.19
N ALA A 28 -9.31 -13.37 1.89
CA ALA A 28 -8.64 -13.87 0.68
C ALA A 28 -7.29 -14.53 0.97
N ARG A 29 -7.10 -15.03 2.19
CA ARG A 29 -5.84 -15.63 2.63
C ARG A 29 -5.37 -16.76 1.69
N ASN A 30 -6.30 -17.58 1.22
CA ASN A 30 -6.03 -18.70 0.32
C ASN A 30 -5.45 -18.23 -1.03
N ILE A 31 -5.92 -17.10 -1.56
CA ILE A 31 -5.40 -16.51 -2.80
C ILE A 31 -3.95 -16.06 -2.59
N GLY A 32 -3.66 -15.44 -1.43
CA GLY A 32 -2.29 -15.08 -1.06
C GLY A 32 -1.36 -16.30 -0.99
N TYR A 33 -1.80 -17.40 -0.38
CA TYR A 33 -1.03 -18.65 -0.35
C TYR A 33 -0.78 -19.24 -1.74
N GLU A 34 -1.77 -19.19 -2.63
CA GLU A 34 -1.61 -19.68 -4.01
C GLU A 34 -0.57 -18.85 -4.77
N VAL A 35 -0.60 -17.52 -4.63
CA VAL A 35 0.41 -16.64 -5.24
C VAL A 35 1.80 -16.93 -4.69
N LEU A 36 1.95 -17.11 -3.39
CA LEU A 36 3.24 -17.47 -2.77
C LEU A 36 3.73 -18.85 -3.21
N ALA A 37 2.83 -19.81 -3.39
CA ALA A 37 3.14 -21.14 -3.88
C ALA A 37 3.70 -21.12 -5.32
N HIS A 38 3.22 -20.22 -6.19
CA HIS A 38 3.83 -20.01 -7.51
C HIS A 38 5.29 -19.54 -7.41
N GLY A 39 5.65 -18.83 -6.35
CA GLY A 39 7.03 -18.41 -6.06
C GLY A 39 7.85 -19.46 -5.29
N GLY A 40 7.31 -20.66 -5.06
CA GLY A 40 7.96 -21.72 -4.29
C GLY A 40 7.95 -21.51 -2.76
N ILE A 41 7.15 -20.57 -2.25
CA ILE A 41 7.05 -20.27 -0.82
C ILE A 41 5.85 -21.03 -0.23
N HIS A 42 6.12 -21.96 0.69
CA HIS A 42 5.11 -22.84 1.27
C HIS A 42 5.19 -22.91 2.81
N GLY A 43 4.17 -23.53 3.42
CA GLY A 43 4.15 -23.85 4.85
C GLY A 43 4.24 -22.61 5.74
N SER A 44 5.01 -22.71 6.83
CA SER A 44 5.15 -21.64 7.82
C SER A 44 5.71 -20.34 7.24
N LEU A 45 6.60 -20.42 6.24
CA LEU A 45 7.15 -19.23 5.59
C LEU A 45 6.05 -18.44 4.87
N ALA A 46 5.16 -19.14 4.15
CA ALA A 46 4.05 -18.48 3.48
C ALA A 46 3.11 -17.81 4.50
N SER A 47 2.85 -18.47 5.63
CA SER A 47 2.02 -17.91 6.71
C SER A 47 2.66 -16.65 7.30
N ILE A 48 3.97 -16.67 7.54
CA ILE A 48 4.72 -15.50 8.03
C ILE A 48 4.60 -14.35 7.02
N CYS A 49 4.82 -14.61 5.72
CA CYS A 49 4.69 -13.58 4.68
C CYS A 49 3.30 -12.94 4.64
N ILE A 50 2.23 -13.74 4.72
CA ILE A 50 0.85 -13.22 4.70
C ILE A 50 0.55 -12.40 5.94
N TRP A 51 0.91 -12.89 7.13
CA TRP A 51 0.69 -12.15 8.37
C TRP A 51 1.55 -10.89 8.46
N SER A 52 2.81 -10.93 8.01
CA SER A 52 3.67 -9.76 7.97
C SER A 52 3.16 -8.72 6.98
N GLY A 53 2.67 -9.16 5.80
CA GLY A 53 2.07 -8.26 4.81
C GLY A 53 0.80 -7.60 5.35
N SER A 54 -0.11 -8.39 5.93
CA SER A 54 -1.33 -7.87 6.56
C SER A 54 -1.03 -6.90 7.72
N ALA A 55 -0.05 -7.21 8.57
CA ALA A 55 0.36 -6.32 9.65
C ALA A 55 0.98 -5.02 9.11
N LEU A 56 1.83 -5.10 8.08
CA LEU A 56 2.42 -3.94 7.43
C LEU A 56 1.35 -3.01 6.85
N ASP A 57 0.37 -3.58 6.14
CA ASP A 57 -0.77 -2.86 5.58
C ASP A 57 -1.56 -2.14 6.69
N PHE A 58 -1.87 -2.85 7.79
CA PHE A 58 -2.57 -2.26 8.92
C PHE A 58 -1.80 -1.09 9.54
N LEU A 59 -0.49 -1.27 9.77
CA LEU A 59 0.37 -0.25 10.35
C LEU A 59 0.44 1.00 9.47
N ILE A 60 0.57 0.85 8.15
CA ILE A 60 0.57 1.97 7.21
C ILE A 60 -0.79 2.67 7.21
N GLY A 61 -1.88 1.91 7.15
CA GLY A 61 -3.24 2.44 7.17
C GLY A 61 -3.54 3.25 8.44
N ALA A 62 -3.14 2.75 9.60
CA ALA A 62 -3.25 3.45 10.89
C ALA A 62 -2.31 4.66 10.98
N TRP A 63 -1.08 4.56 10.45
CA TRP A 63 -0.13 5.67 10.40
C TRP A 63 -0.70 6.83 9.59
N LEU A 64 -1.29 6.57 8.42
CA LEU A 64 -1.95 7.59 7.61
C LEU A 64 -3.05 8.34 8.40
N LEU A 65 -3.86 7.64 9.19
CA LEU A 65 -4.89 8.26 10.04
C LEU A 65 -4.29 9.15 11.12
N SER A 66 -3.17 8.73 11.72
CA SER A 66 -2.51 9.49 12.79
C SER A 66 -2.08 10.90 12.36
N GLY A 67 -1.80 11.12 11.07
CA GLY A 67 -1.32 12.41 10.56
C GLY A 67 0.10 12.79 11.00
N ARG A 68 0.84 11.88 11.64
CA ARG A 68 2.18 12.14 12.15
C ARG A 68 3.23 11.71 11.13
N GLN A 69 4.22 12.56 10.86
CA GLN A 69 5.37 12.24 9.97
C GLN A 69 4.94 11.68 8.60
N LEU A 70 3.94 12.30 7.97
CA LEU A 70 3.32 11.79 6.74
C LEU A 70 4.31 11.61 5.59
N LYS A 71 5.29 12.51 5.42
CA LYS A 71 6.37 12.31 4.43
C LYS A 71 7.05 10.95 4.54
N LEU A 72 7.41 10.53 5.75
CA LEU A 72 8.05 9.23 5.96
C LEU A 72 7.09 8.10 5.62
N CYS A 73 5.83 8.22 6.04
CA CYS A 73 4.78 7.25 5.71
C CYS A 73 4.61 7.11 4.18
N TYR A 74 4.64 8.20 3.41
CA TYR A 74 4.54 8.16 1.95
C TYR A 74 5.76 7.51 1.30
N LEU A 75 6.97 7.80 1.77
CA LEU A 75 8.20 7.14 1.27
C LEU A 75 8.17 5.63 1.54
N ILE A 76 7.75 5.22 2.74
CA ILE A 76 7.59 3.81 3.09
C ILE A 76 6.54 3.14 2.19
N GLN A 77 5.40 3.79 1.94
CA GLN A 77 4.39 3.26 1.02
C GLN A 77 4.95 3.03 -0.38
N ILE A 78 5.68 4.02 -0.93
CA ILE A 78 6.34 3.88 -2.24
C ILE A 78 7.29 2.68 -2.23
N ALA A 79 8.15 2.57 -1.22
CA ALA A 79 9.10 1.47 -1.11
C ALA A 79 8.42 0.11 -1.04
N VAL A 80 7.35 -0.02 -0.24
CA VAL A 80 6.55 -1.24 -0.12
C VAL A 80 5.90 -1.60 -1.46
N ILE A 81 5.24 -0.64 -2.11
CA ILE A 81 4.56 -0.85 -3.40
C ILE A 81 5.53 -1.28 -4.49
N VAL A 82 6.67 -0.60 -4.60
CA VAL A 82 7.72 -0.98 -5.56
C VAL A 82 8.24 -2.38 -5.26
N THR A 83 8.53 -2.69 -4.00
CA THR A 83 9.07 -3.99 -3.58
C THR A 83 8.12 -5.13 -3.97
N TYR A 84 6.86 -5.09 -3.54
CA TYR A 84 5.94 -6.18 -3.85
C TYR A 84 5.58 -6.23 -5.35
N THR A 85 5.58 -5.09 -6.05
CA THR A 85 5.33 -5.06 -7.50
C THR A 85 6.44 -5.77 -8.26
N LEU A 86 7.70 -5.54 -7.89
CA LEU A 86 8.85 -6.24 -8.49
C LEU A 86 8.80 -7.74 -8.17
N LEU A 87 8.52 -8.11 -6.92
CA LEU A 87 8.37 -9.52 -6.54
C LEU A 87 7.25 -10.21 -7.32
N LEU A 88 6.07 -9.60 -7.41
CA LEU A 88 4.94 -10.16 -8.16
C LEU A 88 5.16 -10.18 -9.67
N THR A 89 5.96 -9.25 -10.21
CA THR A 89 6.36 -9.30 -11.63
C THR A 89 7.17 -10.56 -11.94
N LEU A 90 7.98 -11.04 -10.99
CA LEU A 90 8.75 -12.27 -11.12
C LEU A 90 7.90 -13.52 -10.83
N ILE A 91 7.05 -13.47 -9.80
CA ILE A 91 6.28 -14.63 -9.33
C ILE A 91 5.06 -14.91 -10.19
N LYS A 92 4.33 -13.87 -10.60
CA LYS A 92 3.05 -13.97 -11.33
C LYS A 92 2.91 -12.84 -12.34
N PRO A 93 3.71 -12.83 -13.43
CA PRO A 93 3.73 -11.76 -14.43
C PRO A 93 2.36 -11.53 -15.09
N ASP A 94 1.49 -12.54 -15.14
CA ASP A 94 0.12 -12.43 -15.65
C ASP A 94 -0.72 -11.36 -14.92
N PHE A 95 -0.33 -10.97 -13.69
CA PHE A 95 -0.99 -9.89 -12.96
C PHE A 95 -0.86 -8.51 -13.64
N TRP A 96 0.04 -8.34 -14.61
CA TRP A 96 0.08 -7.16 -15.49
C TRP A 96 -1.11 -7.09 -16.45
N LEU A 97 -1.57 -8.24 -16.96
CA LEU A 97 -2.64 -8.35 -17.94
C LEU A 97 -3.96 -8.87 -17.36
N HIS A 98 -3.99 -9.10 -16.04
CA HIS A 98 -5.17 -9.57 -15.34
C HIS A 98 -6.33 -8.54 -15.44
N PRO A 99 -7.59 -8.98 -15.64
CA PRO A 99 -8.73 -8.09 -15.93
C PRO A 99 -9.00 -7.05 -14.83
N PHE A 100 -8.66 -7.38 -13.59
CA PHE A 100 -8.80 -6.47 -12.44
C PHE A 100 -7.55 -5.59 -12.18
N GLY A 101 -6.51 -5.72 -13.00
CA GLY A 101 -5.28 -4.93 -12.96
C GLY A 101 -4.54 -4.84 -11.61
N PRO A 102 -4.21 -5.95 -10.90
CA PRO A 102 -3.54 -5.88 -9.60
C PRO A 102 -2.22 -5.10 -9.63
N LEU A 103 -1.40 -5.26 -10.67
CA LEU A 103 -0.13 -4.53 -10.78
C LEU A 103 -0.28 -3.19 -11.47
N THR A 104 -1.15 -3.09 -12.50
CA THR A 104 -1.32 -1.84 -13.25
C THR A 104 -1.91 -0.73 -12.40
N LYS A 105 -2.75 -1.04 -11.41
CA LYS A 105 -3.28 -0.08 -10.41
C LYS A 105 -2.21 0.52 -9.51
N ASN A 106 -1.04 -0.12 -9.36
CA ASN A 106 0.04 0.43 -8.55
C ASN A 106 0.68 1.68 -9.18
N ILE A 107 0.65 1.81 -10.52
CA ILE A 107 1.21 2.97 -11.22
C ILE A 107 0.50 4.28 -10.83
N PRO A 108 -0.82 4.43 -11.03
CA PRO A 108 -1.51 5.64 -10.59
C PRO A 108 -1.48 5.82 -9.07
N LEU A 109 -1.45 4.73 -8.29
CA LEU A 109 -1.31 4.78 -6.83
C LEU A 109 0.03 5.41 -6.41
N LEU A 110 1.14 5.01 -7.03
CA LEU A 110 2.46 5.59 -6.79
C LEU A 110 2.49 7.08 -7.13
N VAL A 111 1.89 7.48 -8.26
CA VAL A 111 1.77 8.90 -8.65
C VAL A 111 0.98 9.69 -7.61
N MET A 112 -0.14 9.15 -7.12
CA MET A 112 -0.95 9.78 -6.08
C MET A 112 -0.17 9.95 -4.76
N ILE A 113 0.55 8.92 -4.32
CA ILE A 113 1.36 8.98 -3.10
C ILE A 113 2.49 10.00 -3.25
N PHE A 114 3.16 10.01 -4.40
CA PHE A 114 4.22 10.99 -4.69
C PHE A 114 3.69 12.42 -4.73
N TYR A 115 2.50 12.63 -5.30
CA TYR A 115 1.81 13.92 -5.25
C TYR A 115 1.55 14.35 -3.80
N LEU A 116 1.01 13.47 -2.95
CA LEU A 116 0.79 13.80 -1.53
C LEU A 116 2.11 14.12 -0.80
N TYR A 117 3.18 13.37 -1.08
CA TYR A 117 4.50 13.62 -0.53
C TYR A 117 5.05 15.02 -0.85
N GLN A 118 4.90 15.47 -2.11
CA GLN A 118 5.30 16.82 -2.51
C GLN A 118 4.47 17.90 -1.80
N ASN A 119 3.16 17.69 -1.70
CA ASN A 119 2.25 18.67 -1.11
C ASN A 119 2.36 18.74 0.42
N ASP A 120 2.67 17.63 1.10
CA ASP A 120 2.99 17.63 2.54
C ASP A 120 4.19 18.55 2.86
N SER A 121 5.13 18.65 1.91
CA SER A 121 6.31 19.51 2.04
C SER A 121 5.99 20.99 1.98
N HIS A 122 5.03 21.38 1.14
CA HIS A 122 4.58 22.77 1.04
C HIS A 122 3.83 23.20 2.30
N TYR A 123 3.00 22.34 2.91
CA TYR A 123 2.32 22.65 4.17
C TYR A 123 3.27 22.94 5.34
N LEU A 124 4.44 22.29 5.40
CA LEU A 124 5.44 22.54 6.44
C LEU A 124 6.23 23.84 6.21
N ASN A 125 6.42 24.25 4.94
CA ASN A 125 7.17 25.46 4.59
C ASN A 125 6.31 26.74 4.65
N ASP A 126 4.99 26.63 4.40
CA ASP A 126 4.07 27.78 4.40
C ASP A 126 3.44 28.09 5.78
N GLY A 127 3.90 27.43 6.85
CA GLY A 127 3.62 27.82 8.24
C GLY A 127 2.15 27.73 8.68
N GLN A 128 1.30 26.97 8.01
CA GLN A 128 -0.11 26.80 8.43
C GLN A 128 -0.26 25.59 9.36
N PRO A 129 -0.77 25.78 10.60
CA PRO A 129 -0.78 24.74 11.64
C PRO A 129 -1.82 23.63 11.42
N LYS A 130 -1.54 22.50 12.10
CA LYS A 130 -2.27 21.22 12.14
C LYS A 130 -3.75 21.33 12.50
#